data_AF-A0A6S6PGI8-F1
#
_entry.id   AF-A0A6S6PGI8-F1
#
_cell.length_a   1.000
_cell.length_b   1.000
_cell.length_c   1.000
_cell.angle_alpha   90.00
_cell.angle_beta   90.00
_cell.angle_gamma   90.00
#
_symmetry.space_group_name_H-M   'P 1'
#
loop_
_entity.id
_entity.type
_entity.pdbx_description
1 polymer ?
#
loop_
_entity_poly.entity_id
_entity_poly.type
_entity_poly.pdbx_seq_one_letter_code
_entity_poly.pdbx_strand_id
1 'polypeptide(L)'
;MENEIFIGINMKDAVRKARANLGETALIVSERIVDNGVEVVARKDSLENASIEDGVQEVSEASNDSEKSNYSEDIQKISRISDVLRWHRVPDALIDVFSSANFEAMIARNIQFGSFSFSQAKRPLALVGTAGAGKSLSVARSR
;
A
#
# COMPACT_ATOMS: atom_id res chain seq x y z
N MET A 1 -9.28 -1.40 -20.50
CA MET A 1 -8.49 -2.65 -20.41
C MET A 1 -9.37 -3.68 -19.73
N GLU A 2 -9.65 -4.80 -20.40
CA GLU A 2 -10.63 -5.79 -19.95
C GLU A 2 -9.97 -6.85 -19.04
N ASN A 3 -10.66 -7.23 -17.97
CA ASN A 3 -10.25 -8.31 -17.07
C ASN A 3 -10.99 -9.58 -17.46
N GLU A 4 -10.29 -10.71 -17.54
CA GLU A 4 -10.85 -12.01 -17.88
C GLU A 4 -10.64 -13.01 -16.74
N ILE A 5 -11.55 -13.98 -16.61
CA ILE A 5 -11.60 -14.94 -15.51
C ILE A 5 -11.26 -16.34 -16.03
N PHE A 6 -10.31 -17.01 -15.38
CA PHE A 6 -9.86 -18.36 -15.75
C PHE A 6 -9.92 -19.30 -14.55
N ILE A 7 -10.50 -20.48 -14.74
CA ILE A 7 -10.64 -21.51 -13.69
C ILE A 7 -9.77 -22.71 -14.03
N GLY A 8 -8.97 -23.16 -13.06
CA GLY A 8 -8.12 -24.34 -13.17
C GLY A 8 -8.21 -25.24 -11.94
N ILE A 9 -7.86 -26.52 -12.10
CA ILE A 9 -7.88 -27.51 -11.00
C ILE A 9 -6.90 -27.11 -9.88
N ASN A 10 -5.85 -26.37 -10.23
CA ASN A 10 -4.90 -25.78 -9.31
C ASN A 10 -4.40 -24.45 -9.88
N MET A 11 -3.67 -23.68 -9.06
CA MET A 11 -3.09 -22.40 -9.45
C MET A 11 -2.28 -22.48 -10.75
N LYS A 12 -1.41 -23.49 -10.87
CA LYS A 12 -0.57 -23.69 -12.06
C LYS A 12 -1.38 -23.91 -13.33
N ASP A 13 -2.55 -24.55 -13.22
CA ASP A 13 -3.47 -24.77 -14.33
C ASP A 13 -4.23 -23.49 -14.70
N ALA A 14 -4.73 -22.76 -13.70
CA ALA A 14 -5.43 -21.50 -13.91
C ALA A 14 -4.54 -20.43 -14.57
N VAL A 15 -3.28 -20.30 -14.10
CA VAL A 15 -2.29 -19.39 -14.69
C VAL A 15 -1.88 -19.82 -16.10
N ARG A 16 -1.76 -21.12 -16.37
CA ARG A 16 -1.47 -21.61 -17.73
C ARG A 16 -2.58 -21.24 -18.71
N LYS A 17 -3.85 -21.37 -18.28
CA LYS A 17 -5.01 -20.96 -19.08
C LYS A 17 -5.04 -19.45 -19.30
N ALA A 18 -4.74 -18.67 -18.26
CA ALA A 18 -4.64 -17.21 -18.39
C ALA A 18 -3.54 -16.83 -19.42
N ARG A 19 -2.35 -17.43 -19.34
CA ARG A 19 -1.25 -17.13 -20.27
C ARG A 19 -1.48 -17.62 -21.70
N ALA A 20 -2.17 -18.74 -21.87
CA ALA A 20 -2.55 -19.22 -23.20
C ALA A 20 -3.51 -18.27 -23.93
N ASN A 21 -4.38 -17.56 -23.19
CA ASN A 21 -5.37 -16.65 -23.79
C ASN A 21 -4.88 -15.19 -23.83
N LEU A 22 -4.21 -14.71 -22.78
CA LEU A 22 -3.80 -13.30 -22.64
C LEU A 22 -2.32 -13.04 -22.97
N GLY A 23 -1.54 -14.10 -23.21
CA GLY A 23 -0.10 -14.03 -23.48
C GLY A 23 0.76 -14.42 -22.27
N GLU A 24 2.02 -14.78 -22.51
CA GLU A 24 2.94 -15.28 -21.47
C GLU A 24 3.17 -14.25 -20.33
N THR A 25 2.99 -12.97 -20.63
CA THR A 25 3.13 -11.84 -19.71
C THR A 25 1.82 -11.44 -19.02
N ALA A 26 0.76 -12.26 -19.08
CA ALA A 26 -0.51 -11.93 -18.44
C ALA A 26 -0.34 -11.59 -16.94
N LEU A 27 -0.86 -10.42 -16.54
CA LEU A 27 -0.80 -9.95 -15.17
C LEU A 27 -1.99 -10.53 -14.39
N ILE A 28 -1.69 -11.22 -13.29
CA ILE A 28 -2.71 -11.76 -12.38
C ILE A 28 -3.11 -10.67 -11.40
N VAL A 29 -4.40 -10.34 -11.38
CA VAL A 29 -4.98 -9.26 -10.56
C VAL A 29 -5.55 -9.80 -9.25
N SER A 30 -6.18 -10.97 -9.29
CA SER A 30 -6.81 -11.59 -8.12
C SER A 30 -6.88 -13.09 -8.26
N GLU A 31 -6.83 -13.78 -7.11
CA GLU A 31 -7.03 -15.22 -7.01
C GLU A 31 -8.05 -15.56 -5.92
N ARG A 32 -8.87 -16.59 -6.18
CA ARG A 32 -9.80 -17.14 -5.21
C ARG A 32 -9.91 -18.66 -5.35
N ILE A 33 -9.98 -19.35 -4.22
CA ILE A 33 -10.28 -20.79 -4.18
C ILE A 33 -11.80 -20.96 -4.27
N VAL A 34 -12.24 -21.81 -5.20
CA VAL A 34 -13.64 -22.13 -5.48
C VAL A 34 -13.84 -23.65 -5.45
N ASP A 35 -15.09 -24.11 -5.37
CA ASP A 35 -15.40 -25.55 -5.27
C ASP A 35 -14.83 -26.38 -6.45
N ASN A 36 -14.60 -25.73 -7.60
CA ASN A 36 -14.06 -26.34 -8.82
C ASN A 36 -12.54 -26.08 -9.03
N GLY A 37 -11.81 -25.67 -7.98
CA GLY A 37 -10.37 -25.44 -8.01
C GLY A 37 -9.98 -23.99 -7.66
N VAL A 38 -9.21 -23.35 -8.55
CA VAL A 38 -8.71 -21.99 -8.37
C VAL A 38 -9.20 -21.13 -9.51
N GLU A 39 -9.82 -20.01 -9.17
CA GLU A 39 -10.24 -18.95 -10.07
C GLU A 39 -9.19 -17.83 -10.05
N VAL A 40 -8.72 -17.44 -11.23
CA VAL A 40 -7.72 -16.39 -11.44
C VAL A 40 -8.31 -15.33 -12.35
N VAL A 41 -8.29 -14.08 -11.89
CA VAL A 41 -8.62 -12.91 -12.71
C VAL A 41 -7.32 -12.35 -13.27
N ALA A 42 -7.21 -12.32 -14.59
CA ALA A 42 -6.00 -11.88 -15.28
C ALA A 42 -6.32 -10.82 -16.34
N ARG A 43 -5.29 -10.03 -16.68
CA ARG A 43 -5.34 -9.02 -17.74
C ARG A 43 -4.12 -9.09 -18.63
N LYS A 44 -4.26 -8.65 -19.88
CA LYS A 44 -3.14 -8.52 -20.82
C LYS A 44 -2.21 -7.40 -20.35
N ASP A 45 -0.93 -7.73 -20.22
CA ASP A 45 0.11 -6.73 -19.98
C ASP A 45 0.52 -6.12 -21.32
N SER A 46 0.09 -4.88 -21.57
CA SER A 46 0.52 -4.12 -22.73
C SER A 46 1.79 -3.39 -22.35
N LEU A 47 2.93 -4.04 -22.53
CA LEU A 47 4.25 -3.40 -22.48
C LEU A 47 4.44 -2.50 -23.71
N GLU A 48 3.66 -1.43 -23.79
CA GLU A 48 4.04 -0.22 -24.50
C GLU A 48 4.17 0.86 -23.43
N ASN A 49 5.41 1.16 -23.06
CA ASN A 49 5.93 2.42 -22.50
C ASN A 49 7.11 2.16 -21.57
N ALA A 50 8.21 1.69 -22.16
CA ALA A 50 9.53 1.81 -21.56
C ALA A 50 10.58 2.04 -22.66
N SER A 51 10.58 3.24 -23.23
CA SER A 51 11.76 3.83 -23.84
C SER A 51 11.72 5.31 -23.52
N ILE A 52 12.59 5.69 -22.59
CA ILE A 52 12.91 7.07 -22.26
C ILE A 52 13.77 7.58 -23.41
N GLU A 53 13.22 8.42 -24.27
CA GLU A 53 14.03 9.33 -25.07
C GLU A 53 13.44 10.74 -25.00
N ASP A 54 14.39 11.66 -24.91
CA ASP A 54 14.34 13.06 -24.54
C ASP A 54 13.74 13.93 -25.66
N GLY A 55 13.11 15.04 -25.26
CA GLY A 55 13.02 16.22 -26.13
C GLY A 55 11.74 16.42 -26.97
N VAL A 56 11.17 17.59 -26.73
CA VAL A 56 10.35 18.45 -27.61
C VAL A 56 8.82 18.34 -27.47
N GLN A 57 8.28 19.41 -26.87
CA GLN A 57 6.87 19.80 -26.84
C GLN A 57 6.30 19.92 -28.26
N GLU A 58 5.11 19.35 -28.48
CA GLU A 58 4.12 19.98 -29.36
C GLU A 58 2.74 19.98 -28.69
N VAL A 59 2.20 21.19 -28.62
CA VAL A 59 0.88 21.54 -28.11
C VAL A 59 -0.14 21.09 -29.14
N SER A 60 -1.16 20.32 -28.73
CA SER A 60 -2.42 20.28 -29.47
C SER A 60 -3.59 20.01 -28.54
N GLU A 61 -4.52 20.94 -28.59
CA GLU A 61 -5.81 20.96 -27.92
C GLU A 61 -6.71 19.84 -28.47
N ALA A 62 -7.36 19.07 -27.59
CA ALA A 62 -8.75 18.63 -27.79
C ALA A 62 -9.23 17.70 -26.65
N SER A 63 -10.37 18.09 -26.08
CA SER A 63 -11.44 17.22 -25.56
C SER A 63 -11.31 16.64 -24.14
N ASN A 64 -12.01 17.33 -23.25
CA ASN A 64 -12.37 16.97 -21.88
C ASN A 64 -13.24 15.70 -21.81
N ASP A 65 -12.68 14.53 -21.46
CA ASP A 65 -13.49 13.40 -20.95
C ASP A 65 -12.68 12.29 -20.23
N SER A 66 -11.65 12.64 -19.46
CA SER A 66 -10.76 11.67 -18.79
C SER A 66 -10.59 11.87 -17.27
N GLU A 67 -11.45 12.64 -16.61
CA GLU A 67 -11.31 12.91 -15.16
C GLU A 67 -12.02 11.89 -14.24
N LYS A 68 -12.93 11.06 -14.77
CA LYS A 68 -13.76 10.16 -13.95
C LYS A 68 -13.09 8.85 -13.52
N SER A 69 -12.01 8.41 -14.18
CA SER A 69 -11.37 7.12 -13.85
C SER A 69 -10.40 7.21 -12.67
N ASN A 70 -9.62 8.29 -12.55
CA ASN A 70 -8.63 8.44 -11.49
C ASN A 70 -9.27 8.64 -10.11
N TYR A 71 -10.37 9.39 -10.06
CA TYR A 71 -11.10 9.64 -8.81
C TYR A 71 -11.59 8.35 -8.12
N SER A 72 -12.04 7.36 -8.89
CA SER A 72 -12.52 6.09 -8.32
C SER A 72 -11.37 5.24 -7.75
N GLU A 73 -10.21 5.22 -8.41
CA GLU A 73 -9.06 4.45 -7.95
C GLU A 73 -8.42 5.07 -6.70
N ASP A 74 -8.34 6.40 -6.65
CA ASP A 74 -7.82 7.13 -5.49
C ASP A 74 -8.71 6.96 -4.26
N ILE A 75 -10.04 7.03 -4.42
CA ILE A 75 -10.99 6.81 -3.31
C ILE A 75 -10.89 5.38 -2.78
N GLN A 76 -10.78 4.37 -3.65
CA GLN A 76 -10.62 2.97 -3.23
C GLN A 76 -9.27 2.71 -2.56
N LYS A 77 -8.20 3.40 -2.98
CA LYS A 77 -6.88 3.30 -2.38
C LYS A 77 -6.85 3.94 -0.99
N ILE A 78 -7.45 5.12 -0.85
CA ILE A 78 -7.58 5.84 0.43
C ILE A 78 -8.43 5.03 1.41
N SER A 79 -9.56 4.46 0.96
CA SER A 79 -10.41 3.63 1.82
C SER A 79 -9.66 2.39 2.33
N ARG A 80 -8.93 1.69 1.45
CA ARG A 80 -8.08 0.55 1.84
C ARG A 80 -6.99 0.94 2.85
N ILE A 81 -6.33 2.08 2.69
CA ILE A 81 -5.31 2.55 3.63
C ILE A 81 -5.93 2.81 5.01
N SER A 82 -7.11 3.44 5.05
CA SER A 82 -7.76 3.80 6.30
C SER A 82 -8.14 2.56 7.13
N ASP A 83 -8.61 1.50 6.48
CA ASP A 83 -8.94 0.23 7.12
C ASP A 83 -7.70 -0.46 7.70
N VAL A 84 -6.59 -0.43 6.96
CA VAL A 84 -5.30 -0.95 7.43
C VAL A 84 -4.80 -0.18 8.65
N LEU A 85 -4.90 1.16 8.65
CA LEU A 85 -4.49 1.98 9.79
C LEU A 85 -5.33 1.68 11.05
N ARG A 86 -6.64 1.47 10.89
CA ARG A 86 -7.52 1.05 11.99
C ARG A 86 -7.16 -0.32 12.52
N TRP A 87 -6.86 -1.26 11.63
CA TRP A 87 -6.39 -2.60 12.01
C TRP A 87 -5.13 -2.53 12.88
N HIS A 88 -4.21 -1.62 12.55
CA HIS A 88 -3.01 -1.33 13.33
C HIS A 88 -3.23 -0.46 14.57
N ARG A 89 -4.48 -0.16 14.94
CA ARG A 89 -4.84 0.67 16.11
C ARG A 89 -4.30 2.10 16.04
N VAL A 90 -4.14 2.65 14.84
CA VAL A 90 -3.87 4.07 14.67
C VAL A 90 -5.13 4.87 15.08
N PRO A 91 -5.00 5.89 15.94
CA PRO A 91 -6.14 6.75 16.32
C PRO A 91 -6.81 7.40 15.11
N ASP A 92 -8.14 7.47 15.09
CA ASP A 92 -8.90 8.03 13.96
C ASP A 92 -8.47 9.46 13.60
N ALA A 93 -8.09 10.28 14.59
CA ALA A 93 -7.58 11.63 14.37
C ALA A 93 -6.30 11.69 13.51
N LEU A 94 -5.54 10.60 13.41
CA LEU A 94 -4.34 10.50 12.59
C LEU A 94 -4.59 9.81 11.24
N ILE A 95 -5.73 9.14 11.07
CA ILE A 95 -6.06 8.43 9.83
C ILE A 95 -6.17 9.42 8.69
N ASP A 96 -6.88 10.53 8.88
CA ASP A 96 -7.06 11.55 7.83
C ASP A 96 -5.72 12.17 7.42
N VAL A 97 -4.83 12.39 8.40
CA VAL A 97 -3.48 12.92 8.17
C VAL A 97 -2.66 11.96 7.31
N PHE A 98 -2.67 10.67 7.64
CA PHE A 98 -1.89 9.65 6.92
C PHE A 98 -2.52 9.21 5.60
N SER A 99 -3.80 9.45 5.39
CA SER A 99 -4.53 9.05 4.18
C SER A 99 -4.58 10.14 3.10
N SER A 100 -4.24 11.39 3.44
CA SER A 100 -4.37 12.55 2.55
C SER A 100 -3.28 12.69 1.46
N ALA A 101 -2.14 12.02 1.61
CA ALA A 101 -0.98 12.19 0.74
C ALA A 101 -0.12 10.92 0.69
N ASN A 102 1.11 11.02 0.19
CA ASN A 102 2.08 9.91 0.28
C ASN A 102 2.27 9.52 1.76
N PHE A 103 1.85 8.30 2.08
CA PHE A 103 1.84 7.74 3.43
C PHE A 103 3.21 7.79 4.12
N GLU A 104 4.27 7.41 3.40
CA GLU A 104 5.63 7.39 3.92
C GLU A 104 6.12 8.79 4.27
N ALA A 105 5.86 9.76 3.38
CA ALA A 105 6.18 11.16 3.64
C ALA A 105 5.42 11.73 4.85
N MET A 106 4.14 11.35 5.01
CA MET A 106 3.35 11.79 6.16
C MET A 106 3.80 11.16 7.48
N ILE A 107 4.20 9.88 7.48
CA ILE A 107 4.81 9.25 8.66
C ILE A 107 6.11 9.95 9.03
N ALA A 108 7.03 10.11 8.08
CA ALA A 108 8.33 10.72 8.34
C ALA A 108 8.20 12.16 8.87
N ARG A 109 7.20 12.90 8.37
CA ARG A 109 6.93 14.26 8.83
C ARG A 109 6.35 14.33 10.24
N ASN A 110 5.41 13.44 10.59
CA ASN A 110 4.65 13.52 11.84
C ASN A 110 5.22 12.67 12.99
N ILE A 111 5.98 11.62 12.70
CA ILE A 111 6.58 10.74 13.71
C ILE A 111 8.09 10.99 13.73
N GLN A 112 8.51 11.81 14.68
CA GLN A 112 9.93 12.12 14.90
C GLN A 112 10.39 11.51 16.22
N PHE A 113 11.50 10.76 16.17
CA PHE A 113 12.10 10.19 17.35
C PHE A 113 13.18 11.13 17.88
N GLY A 114 13.00 11.61 19.11
CA GLY A 114 14.05 12.31 19.84
C GLY A 114 15.13 11.35 20.32
N SER A 115 16.37 11.82 20.41
CA SER A 115 17.44 11.10 21.10
C SER A 115 17.54 11.56 22.55
N PHE A 116 17.73 10.61 23.46
CA PHE A 116 17.98 10.89 24.87
C PHE A 116 19.24 10.14 25.29
N SER A 117 20.11 10.81 26.06
CA SER A 117 21.34 10.23 26.58
C SER A 117 21.27 10.11 28.11
N PHE A 118 21.63 8.94 28.61
CA PHE A 118 21.76 8.65 30.04
C PHE A 118 23.13 9.04 30.60
N SER A 119 23.86 9.98 29.96
CA SER A 119 25.17 10.40 30.46
C SER A 119 25.07 10.85 31.94
N GLN A 120 26.11 10.57 32.72
CA GLN A 120 26.17 10.64 34.20
C GLN A 120 25.92 12.03 34.84
N ALA A 121 25.35 12.98 34.12
CA ALA A 121 24.98 14.29 34.65
C ALA A 121 23.65 14.19 35.44
N LYS A 122 23.77 14.16 36.78
CA LYS A 122 22.83 14.57 37.87
C LYS A 122 21.39 15.05 37.52
N ARG A 123 20.67 14.40 36.61
CA ARG A 123 19.30 14.77 36.22
C ARG A 123 18.40 13.57 36.52
N PRO A 124 17.59 13.61 37.60
CA PRO A 124 16.65 12.53 37.88
C PRO A 124 15.62 12.44 36.75
N LEU A 125 15.49 11.24 36.17
CA LEU A 125 14.49 10.93 35.16
C LEU A 125 13.32 10.19 35.82
N ALA A 126 12.09 10.65 35.58
CA ALA A 126 10.88 9.97 36.02
C ALA A 126 10.15 9.34 34.83
N LEU A 127 9.79 8.06 34.95
CA LEU A 127 8.95 7.34 33.97
C LEU A 127 7.54 7.17 34.54
N VAL A 128 6.54 7.73 33.84
CA VAL A 128 5.14 7.79 34.30
C VAL A 128 4.22 7.17 33.23
N GLY A 129 3.12 6.56 33.67
CA GLY A 129 2.17 5.86 32.79
C GLY A 129 1.27 4.90 33.57
N THR A 130 0.27 4.34 32.90
CA THR A 130 -0.72 3.43 33.49
C THR A 130 -0.12 2.14 34.06
N ALA A 131 -0.89 1.43 34.89
CA ALA A 131 -0.49 0.12 35.40
C ALA A 131 -0.27 -0.87 34.24
N GLY A 132 0.77 -1.71 34.33
CA GLY A 132 1.10 -2.69 33.28
C GLY A 132 1.85 -2.15 32.07
N ALA A 133 2.06 -0.82 31.93
CA ALA A 133 2.74 -0.21 30.78
C ALA A 133 4.27 -0.49 30.67
N GLY A 134 4.83 -1.37 31.52
CA GLY A 134 6.24 -1.77 31.42
C GLY A 134 7.29 -0.82 32.00
N LYS A 135 6.90 0.24 32.72
CA LYS A 135 7.82 1.27 33.29
C LYS A 135 9.06 0.69 33.99
N SER A 136 8.86 -0.27 34.89
CA SER A 136 9.97 -0.88 35.65
C SER A 136 10.92 -1.68 34.76
N LEU A 137 10.38 -2.37 33.74
CA LEU A 137 11.19 -3.12 32.78
C LEU A 137 11.97 -2.17 31.86
N SER A 138 11.37 -1.05 31.45
CA SER A 138 12.03 -0.02 30.66
C SER A 138 13.21 0.61 31.40
N VAL A 139 13.09 0.89 32.72
CA VAL A 139 14.22 1.36 33.56
C VAL A 139 15.36 0.35 33.59
N ALA A 140 15.04 -0.94 33.75
CA ALA A 140 16.06 -1.98 33.83
C ALA A 140 16.82 -2.12 32.50
N ARG A 141 16.13 -1.96 31.36
CA ARG A 141 16.71 -2.04 30.01
C ARG A 141 17.52 -0.80 29.61
N SER A 142 17.28 0.35 30.24
CA SER A 142 17.92 1.62 29.87
C SER A 142 19.28 1.86 30.54
N ARG A 143 19.79 0.89 31.30
CA ARG A 143 21.16 0.87 31.85
C ARG A 143 22.13 0.29 30.84
#